data_AF-A0A7V0RI61-F1
#
_entry.id   AF-A0A7V0RI61-F1
#
_cell.length_a   1.000
_cell.length_b   1.000
_cell.length_c   1.000
_cell.angle_alpha   90.00
_cell.angle_beta   90.00
_cell.angle_gamma   90.00
#
_symmetry.space_group_name_H-M   'P 1'
#
loop_
_entity.id
_entity.type
_entity.pdbx_description
1 polymer ?
#
loop_
_entity_poly.entity_id
_entity_poly.type
_entity_poly.pdbx_seq_one_letter_code
_entity_poly.pdbx_strand_id
1 'polypeptide(L)'
;MQDVFSGVVDLERSARQSLYRQLYEQLRGAILDGRLPAGTRIPSSRAMAAQLGVARNTVLAAVEQLAAEGFLEARRGSGTL
;
A
#
# COMPACT_ATOMS: atom_id res chain seq x y z
N MET A 1 5.01 3.09 15.94
CA MET A 1 4.90 3.49 14.51
C MET A 1 3.44 3.25 14.15
N GLN A 2 2.68 4.33 13.90
CA GLN A 2 1.22 4.27 13.79
C GLN A 2 0.80 3.27 12.72
N ASP A 3 -0.18 2.43 13.05
CA ASP A 3 -0.73 1.42 12.15
C ASP A 3 -1.74 2.08 11.20
N VAL A 4 -1.23 2.88 10.27
CA VAL A 4 -2.02 3.71 9.32
C VAL A 4 -2.97 2.86 8.47
N PHE A 5 -2.68 1.55 8.35
CA PHE A 5 -3.48 0.62 7.56
C PHE A 5 -4.47 -0.20 8.38
N SER A 6 -4.43 -0.11 9.71
CA SER A 6 -5.38 -0.80 10.57
C SER A 6 -6.80 -0.32 10.25
N GLY A 7 -7.62 -1.20 9.68
CA GLY A 7 -8.98 -0.90 9.23
C GLY A 7 -9.10 -0.26 7.84
N VAL A 8 -7.98 -0.03 7.14
CA VAL A 8 -7.98 0.50 5.76
C VAL A 8 -7.74 -0.61 4.74
N VAL A 9 -6.90 -1.59 5.09
CA VAL A 9 -6.50 -2.69 4.22
C VAL A 9 -6.79 -4.03 4.91
N ASP A 10 -7.56 -4.89 4.25
CA ASP A 10 -7.85 -6.28 4.64
C ASP A 10 -7.69 -7.20 3.42
N LEU A 11 -6.69 -8.08 3.46
CA LEU A 11 -6.30 -8.90 2.30
C LEU A 11 -6.76 -10.35 2.45
N GLU A 12 -7.57 -10.81 1.51
CA GLU A 12 -8.09 -12.18 1.46
C GLU A 12 -7.26 -13.07 0.54
N ARG A 13 -6.53 -14.03 1.12
CA ARG A 13 -5.65 -14.95 0.36
C ARG A 13 -6.42 -16.01 -0.43
N SER A 14 -7.62 -16.36 0.01
CA SER A 14 -8.49 -17.33 -0.64
C SER A 14 -9.32 -16.74 -1.77
N ALA A 15 -9.36 -15.42 -1.91
CA ALA A 15 -10.08 -14.76 -2.98
C ALA A 15 -9.45 -15.08 -4.34
N ARG A 16 -10.27 -15.11 -5.40
CA ARG A 16 -9.80 -15.30 -6.79
C ARG A 16 -8.92 -14.13 -7.28
N GLN A 17 -9.02 -12.98 -6.63
CA GLN A 17 -8.27 -11.77 -6.98
C GLN A 17 -6.88 -11.83 -6.36
N SER A 18 -5.85 -11.41 -7.10
CA SER A 18 -4.49 -11.35 -6.57
C SER A 18 -4.37 -10.35 -5.41
N LEU A 19 -3.50 -10.65 -4.44
CA LEU A 19 -3.21 -9.77 -3.30
C LEU A 19 -2.72 -8.38 -3.74
N TYR A 20 -2.00 -8.31 -4.86
CA TYR A 20 -1.59 -7.05 -5.48
C TYR A 20 -2.80 -6.18 -5.79
N ARG A 21 -3.78 -6.76 -6.49
CA ARG A 21 -4.93 -6.02 -6.97
C ARG A 21 -5.86 -5.62 -5.81
N GLN A 22 -6.04 -6.51 -4.83
CA GLN A 22 -6.77 -6.19 -3.60
C GLN A 22 -6.13 -5.00 -2.86
N LEU A 23 -4.81 -5.04 -2.66
CA LEU A 23 -4.07 -3.97 -2.00
C LEU A 23 -4.19 -2.65 -2.76
N TYR A 24 -4.01 -2.68 -4.07
CA TYR A 24 -4.17 -1.50 -4.93
C TYR A 24 -5.58 -0.91 -4.84
N GLU A 25 -6.63 -1.72 -5.00
CA GLU A 25 -8.02 -1.24 -5.00
C GLU A 25 -8.41 -0.64 -3.64
N GLN A 26 -7.99 -1.27 -2.53
CA GLN A 26 -8.32 -0.79 -1.20
C GLN A 26 -7.56 0.49 -0.83
N LEU A 27 -6.27 0.59 -1.18
CA LEU A 27 -5.51 1.82 -1.00
C LEU A 27 -6.08 2.96 -1.85
N ARG A 28 -6.39 2.70 -3.12
CA ARG A 28 -7.01 3.69 -4.01
C ARG A 28 -8.36 4.17 -3.46
N GLY A 29 -9.21 3.23 -3.04
CA GLY A 29 -10.49 3.55 -2.40
C GLY A 29 -10.30 4.41 -1.16
N ALA A 30 -9.39 4.04 -0.27
CA ALA A 30 -9.12 4.81 0.94
C ALA A 30 -8.61 6.23 0.69
N ILE A 31 -7.80 6.44 -0.36
CA ILE A 31 -7.37 7.78 -0.78
C ILE A 31 -8.56 8.58 -1.30
N LEU A 32 -9.39 7.99 -2.18
CA LEU A 32 -10.56 8.64 -2.76
C LEU A 32 -11.64 8.96 -1.72
N ASP A 33 -11.84 8.08 -0.75
CA ASP A 33 -12.78 8.23 0.37
C ASP A 33 -12.27 9.22 1.43
N GLY A 34 -11.02 9.70 1.32
CA GLY A 34 -10.38 10.58 2.31
C GLY A 34 -9.96 9.87 3.61
N ARG A 35 -10.06 8.54 3.69
CA ARG A 35 -9.56 7.73 4.82
C ARG A 35 -8.03 7.74 4.90
N LEU A 36 -7.36 7.92 3.77
CA LEU A 36 -5.94 8.24 3.67
C LEU A 36 -5.79 9.68 3.16
N PRO A 37 -5.81 10.70 4.04
CA PRO A 37 -5.73 12.08 3.61
C PRO A 37 -4.40 12.40 2.93
N ALA A 38 -4.41 13.40 2.05
CA ALA A 38 -3.19 13.89 1.40
C ALA A 38 -2.10 14.26 2.41
N GLY A 39 -0.85 13.95 2.09
CA GLY A 39 0.29 14.14 3.00
C GLY A 39 0.48 13.02 4.03
N THR A 40 -0.43 12.03 4.09
CA THR A 40 -0.22 10.82 4.90
C THR A 40 1.06 10.12 4.47
N ARG A 41 1.95 9.87 5.43
CA ARG A 41 3.20 9.15 5.17
C ARG A 41 2.93 7.66 5.08
N ILE A 42 3.02 7.13 3.87
CA ILE A 42 2.98 5.69 3.61
C ILE A 42 4.29 5.05 4.14
N PRO A 43 4.21 3.96 4.92
CA PRO A 43 5.37 3.14 5.30
C PRO A 43 6.17 2.65 4.11
N SER A 44 7.43 2.28 4.33
CA SER A 44 8.24 1.66 3.28
C SER A 44 7.62 0.34 2.80
N SER A 45 7.89 -0.05 1.56
CA SER A 45 7.38 -1.32 1.01
C SER A 45 7.78 -2.53 1.87
N ARG A 46 8.94 -2.47 2.54
CA ARG A 46 9.39 -3.49 3.49
C ARG A 46 8.54 -3.53 4.76
N ALA A 47 8.25 -2.37 5.35
CA ALA A 47 7.43 -2.29 6.57
C ALA A 47 5.99 -2.72 6.29
N MET A 48 5.41 -2.26 5.19
CA MET A 48 4.05 -2.62 4.78
C MET A 48 3.93 -4.12 4.47
N ALA A 49 4.93 -4.71 3.79
CA ALA A 49 4.96 -6.15 3.55
C ALA A 49 5.00 -6.97 4.85
N ALA A 50 5.79 -6.52 5.83
CA ALA A 50 5.87 -7.16 7.14
C ALA A 50 4.54 -7.04 7.92
N GLN A 51 3.88 -5.88 7.89
CA GLN A 51 2.60 -5.65 8.54
C GLN A 51 1.46 -6.47 7.92
N LEU A 52 1.39 -6.52 6.59
CA LEU A 52 0.34 -7.24 5.85
C LEU A 52 0.65 -8.75 5.67
N GLY A 53 1.86 -9.19 6.04
CA GLY A 53 2.32 -10.56 5.85
C GLY A 53 2.43 -11.00 4.38
N VAL A 54 2.61 -10.07 3.44
CA VAL A 54 2.67 -10.36 1.99
C VAL A 54 4.07 -10.22 1.44
N ALA A 55 4.29 -10.72 0.21
CA ALA A 55 5.57 -10.53 -0.47
C ALA A 55 5.81 -9.04 -0.75
N ARG A 56 7.06 -8.57 -0.57
CA ARG A 56 7.45 -7.19 -0.85
C ARG A 56 7.12 -6.75 -2.28
N ASN A 57 7.27 -7.64 -3.26
CA ASN A 57 6.97 -7.34 -4.66
C ASN A 57 5.48 -7.02 -4.88
N THR A 58 4.58 -7.65 -4.11
CA THR A 58 3.13 -7.37 -4.14
C THR A 58 2.86 -5.93 -3.71
N VAL A 59 3.49 -5.49 -2.62
CA VAL A 59 3.38 -4.13 -2.11
C VAL A 59 3.99 -3.13 -3.08
N LEU A 60 5.20 -3.44 -3.59
CA LEU A 60 5.91 -2.56 -4.51
C LEU A 60 5.08 -2.30 -5.77
N ALA A 61 4.54 -3.36 -6.40
CA ALA A 61 3.69 -3.22 -7.57
C ALA A 61 2.47 -2.34 -7.30
N ALA A 62 1.77 -2.52 -6.16
CA ALA A 62 0.58 -1.74 -5.82
C ALA A 62 0.91 -0.25 -5.61
N VAL A 63 2.00 0.04 -4.89
CA VAL A 63 2.47 1.42 -4.64
C VAL A 63 2.95 2.08 -5.93
N GLU A 64 3.69 1.37 -6.79
CA GLU A 64 4.15 1.87 -8.09
C GLU A 64 2.97 2.19 -9.00
N GLN A 65 1.94 1.35 -9.03
CA GLN A 65 0.72 1.61 -9.80
C GLN A 65 -0.01 2.86 -9.31
N LEU A 66 -0.18 3.02 -8.00
CA LEU A 66 -0.78 4.22 -7.41
C LEU A 66 0.03 5.48 -7.70
N ALA A 67 1.36 5.36 -7.70
CA ALA A 67 2.24 6.48 -8.04
C ALA A 67 2.16 6.84 -9.53
N ALA A 68 2.08 5.84 -10.42
CA ALA A 68 1.90 6.06 -11.86
C ALA A 68 0.56 6.76 -12.18
N GLU A 69 -0.47 6.52 -11.37
CA GLU A 69 -1.78 7.19 -11.47
C GLU A 69 -1.83 8.55 -10.75
N GLY A 70 -0.77 8.95 -10.06
CA GLY A 70 -0.69 10.23 -9.35
C GLY A 70 -1.35 10.24 -7.97
N PHE A 71 -1.76 9.09 -7.43
CA PHE A 71 -2.32 8.97 -6.08
C PHE A 71 -1.24 9.02 -4.99
N LEU A 72 -0.01 8.61 -5.31
CA LEU A 72 1.12 8.61 -4.40
C LEU A 72 2.33 9.30 -5.02
N GLU A 73 3.09 10.02 -4.21
CA GLU A 73 4.41 10.50 -4.61
C GLU A 73 5.49 9.54 -4.11
N ALA A 74 6.20 8.94 -5.05
CA ALA A 74 7.33 8.07 -4.74
C ALA A 74 8.51 8.90 -4.23
N ARG A 75 8.63 9.03 -2.91
CA ARG A 75 9.84 9.59 -2.31
C ARG A 75 10.90 8.49 -2.27
N ARG A 76 11.91 8.56 -3.14
CA ARG A 76 13.07 7.64 -3.11
C ARG A 76 13.82 7.84 -1.80
N GLY A 77 13.54 7.00 -0.80
CA GLY A 77 14.28 6.88 0.46
C GLY A 77 13.69 5.73 1.26
N SER A 78 14.42 4.73 1.73
CA SER A 78 15.83 4.70 2.11
C SER A 78 16.44 3.43 1.53
N GLY A 79 17.41 3.59 0.63
CA GLY A 79 18.33 2.50 0.34
C GLY A 79 18.98 2.05 1.64
N THR A 80 19.12 0.75 1.81
CA THR A 80 20.19 0.22 2.66
C THR A 80 20.71 -0.99 1.90
N LEU A 81 22.03 -0.96 1.69
CA LEU A 81 22.87 -1.76 0.80
C LEU A 81 22.42 -3.21 0.60
#